data_AF-A0A955HYV8-F1
#
_entry.id   AF-A0A955HYV8-F1
#
_cell.length_a   1.000
_cell.length_b   1.000
_cell.length_c   1.000
_cell.angle_alpha   90.00
_cell.angle_beta   90.00
_cell.angle_gamma   90.00
#
_symmetry.space_group_name_H-M   'P 1'
#
loop_
_entity.id
_entity.type
_entity.pdbx_description
1 polymer ?
#
loop_
_entity_poly.entity_id
_entity_poly.type
_entity_poly.pdbx_seq_one_letter_code
_entity_poly.pdbx_strand_id
1 'polypeptide(L)'
;DGFWAFHDALFEQGVSDLDGMAKLAGQLGADEAEFKDCVESEKYIGKIQQHLADGANSGVSGTPGNVLLNNETGEAVLVEGAQPISVFQQILDPQM
;
A
#
# COMPACT_ATOMS: atom_id res chain seq x y z
N ASP A 1 -2.02 11.19 -7.75
CA ASP A 1 -3.36 11.35 -7.15
C ASP A 1 -4.26 10.13 -7.31
N GLY A 2 -4.37 9.54 -8.51
CA GLY A 2 -5.26 8.38 -8.74
C GLY A 2 -5.00 7.14 -7.86
N PHE A 3 -3.75 6.87 -7.46
CA PHE A 3 -3.43 5.74 -6.58
C PHE A 3 -4.16 5.80 -5.24
N TRP A 4 -4.06 6.93 -4.54
CA TRP A 4 -4.68 7.07 -3.21
C TRP A 4 -6.20 7.09 -3.29
N ALA A 5 -6.76 7.79 -4.28
CA ALA A 5 -8.21 7.80 -4.50
C ALA A 5 -8.76 6.39 -4.76
N PHE A 6 -8.07 5.60 -5.59
CA PHE A 6 -8.46 4.21 -5.86
C PHE A 6 -8.29 3.32 -4.63
N HIS A 7 -7.15 3.41 -3.94
CA HIS A 7 -6.87 2.67 -2.71
C HIS A 7 -7.95 2.93 -1.65
N ASP A 8 -8.25 4.18 -1.35
CA ASP A 8 -9.21 4.56 -0.31
C ASP A 8 -10.61 4.03 -0.65
N ALA A 9 -11.03 4.20 -1.90
CA ALA A 9 -12.33 3.71 -2.35
C ALA A 9 -12.41 2.16 -2.36
N LEU A 10 -11.30 1.47 -2.66
CA LEU A 10 -11.22 0.00 -2.66
C LEU A 10 -11.39 -0.55 -1.24
N PHE A 11 -10.69 0.04 -0.27
CA PHE A 11 -10.77 -0.35 1.14
C PHE A 11 -12.12 0.03 1.76
N GLU A 12 -12.72 1.16 1.38
CA GLU A 12 -14.05 1.57 1.85
C GLU A 12 -15.15 0.63 1.37
N GLN A 13 -15.10 0.21 0.09
CA GLN A 13 -16.14 -0.63 -0.51
C GLN A 13 -15.89 -2.13 -0.33
N GLY A 14 -14.67 -2.54 0.03
CA GLY A 14 -14.31 -3.95 0.24
C GLY A 14 -14.36 -4.80 -1.02
N VAL A 15 -14.15 -4.19 -2.19
CA VAL A 15 -14.18 -4.86 -3.49
C VAL A 15 -12.87 -5.61 -3.74
N SER A 16 -12.95 -6.84 -4.26
CA SER A 16 -11.77 -7.68 -4.49
C SER A 16 -11.77 -8.43 -5.83
N ASP A 17 -12.87 -8.40 -6.58
CA ASP A 17 -12.94 -8.94 -7.94
C ASP A 17 -12.54 -7.88 -8.99
N LEU A 18 -12.04 -8.36 -10.13
CA LEU A 18 -11.53 -7.50 -11.21
C LEU A 18 -12.62 -6.57 -11.78
N ASP A 19 -13.85 -7.06 -11.93
CA ASP A 19 -14.94 -6.26 -12.50
C ASP A 19 -15.31 -5.10 -11.57
N GLY A 20 -15.40 -5.36 -10.28
CA GLY A 20 -15.62 -4.34 -9.26
C GLY A 20 -14.48 -3.32 -9.21
N MET A 21 -13.21 -3.78 -9.25
CA MET A 21 -12.05 -2.89 -9.29
C MET A 21 -12.05 -2.00 -10.53
N ALA A 22 -12.34 -2.56 -11.71
CA ALA A 22 -12.39 -1.81 -12.96
C ALA A 22 -13.49 -0.73 -12.92
N LYS A 23 -14.68 -1.07 -12.43
CA LYS A 23 -15.79 -0.13 -12.25
C LYS A 23 -15.42 1.00 -11.29
N LEU A 24 -14.73 0.67 -10.20
CA LEU A 24 -14.26 1.66 -9.23
C LEU A 24 -13.22 2.61 -9.85
N ALA A 25 -12.29 2.08 -10.63
CA ALA A 25 -11.32 2.89 -11.37
C ALA A 25 -12.03 3.80 -12.39
N GLY A 26 -13.06 3.29 -13.07
CA GLY A 26 -13.92 4.05 -14.00
C GLY A 26 -14.62 5.23 -13.33
N GLN A 27 -15.17 5.04 -12.14
CA GLN A 27 -15.77 6.13 -11.34
C GLN A 27 -14.78 7.24 -10.99
N LEU A 28 -13.49 6.92 -10.93
CA LEU A 28 -12.39 7.84 -10.66
C LEU A 28 -11.75 8.41 -11.94
N GLY A 29 -12.30 8.10 -13.11
CA GLY A 29 -11.90 8.66 -14.40
C GLY A 29 -10.87 7.84 -15.18
N ALA A 30 -10.57 6.61 -14.77
CA ALA A 30 -9.80 5.67 -15.59
C ALA A 30 -10.67 5.02 -16.68
N ASP A 31 -10.06 4.47 -17.72
CA ASP A 31 -10.75 3.61 -18.68
C ASP A 31 -10.86 2.19 -18.12
N GLU A 32 -12.09 1.65 -18.06
CA GLU A 32 -12.32 0.32 -17.46
C GLU A 32 -11.67 -0.81 -18.27
N ALA A 33 -11.62 -0.70 -19.60
CA ALA A 33 -11.03 -1.72 -20.45
C ALA A 33 -9.50 -1.71 -20.34
N GLU A 34 -8.87 -0.53 -20.40
CA GLU A 34 -7.42 -0.41 -20.17
C GLU A 34 -7.02 -0.88 -18.76
N PHE A 35 -7.85 -0.63 -17.75
CA PHE A 35 -7.61 -1.13 -16.40
C PHE A 35 -7.61 -2.66 -16.36
N LYS A 36 -8.63 -3.30 -16.95
CA LYS A 36 -8.72 -4.77 -17.00
C LYS A 36 -7.53 -5.37 -17.74
N ASP A 37 -7.22 -4.83 -18.92
CA ASP A 37 -6.07 -5.26 -19.71
C ASP A 37 -4.77 -5.14 -18.90
N CYS A 38 -4.61 -4.07 -18.13
CA CYS A 38 -3.43 -3.86 -17.27
C CYS A 38 -3.30 -4.92 -16.17
N VAL A 39 -4.42 -5.37 -15.57
CA VAL A 39 -4.41 -6.42 -14.54
C VAL A 39 -4.18 -7.78 -15.18
N GLU A 40 -4.91 -8.10 -16.24
CA GLU A 40 -4.88 -9.39 -16.93
C GLU A 40 -3.55 -9.66 -17.64
N SER A 41 -2.86 -8.62 -18.12
CA SER A 41 -1.55 -8.80 -18.74
C SER A 41 -0.45 -9.16 -17.74
N GLU A 42 -0.74 -9.13 -16.43
CA GLU A 42 0.19 -9.39 -15.33
C GLU A 42 1.49 -8.58 -15.40
N LYS A 43 1.48 -7.43 -16.08
CA LYS A 43 2.69 -6.66 -16.43
C LYS A 43 3.55 -6.31 -15.20
N TYR A 44 2.91 -6.17 -14.03
CA TYR A 44 3.54 -5.78 -12.78
C TYR A 44 3.66 -6.92 -11.75
N ILE A 45 3.30 -8.16 -12.08
CA ILE A 45 3.28 -9.26 -11.12
C ILE A 45 4.66 -9.51 -10.48
N GLY A 46 5.74 -9.44 -11.28
CA GLY A 46 7.09 -9.59 -10.76
C GLY A 46 7.46 -8.51 -9.73
N LYS A 47 7.01 -7.26 -9.95
CA LYS A 47 7.23 -6.16 -8.99
C LYS A 47 6.42 -6.36 -7.71
N ILE A 48 5.19 -6.86 -7.82
CA ILE A 48 4.34 -7.19 -6.65
C ILE A 48 4.99 -8.28 -5.81
N GLN A 49 5.44 -9.38 -6.45
CA GLN A 49 6.11 -10.48 -5.77
C GLN A 49 7.40 -10.03 -5.10
N GLN A 50 8.19 -9.17 -5.76
CA GLN A 50 9.38 -8.59 -5.17
C GLN A 50 9.05 -7.74 -3.94
N HIS A 51 8.07 -6.84 -4.02
CA HIS A 51 7.68 -6.03 -2.86
C HIS A 51 7.16 -6.87 -1.68
N LEU A 52 6.41 -7.95 -1.96
CA LEU A 52 5.98 -8.90 -0.93
C LEU A 52 7.17 -9.58 -0.25
N ALA A 53 8.17 -10.02 -1.02
CA ALA A 53 9.39 -10.62 -0.49
C ALA A 53 10.22 -9.62 0.31
N ASP A 54 10.36 -8.39 -0.18
CA ASP A 54 11.09 -7.31 0.52
C ASP A 54 10.45 -7.00 1.87
N GLY A 55 9.11 -6.94 1.94
CA GLY A 55 8.38 -6.77 3.19
C GLY A 55 8.66 -7.90 4.18
N ALA A 56 8.53 -9.16 3.74
CA ALA A 56 8.80 -10.33 4.58
C ALA A 56 10.25 -10.37 5.08
N ASN A 57 11.22 -10.08 4.20
CA ASN A 57 12.65 -10.02 4.53
C ASN A 57 12.97 -8.86 5.50
N SER A 58 12.15 -7.81 5.50
CA SER A 58 12.24 -6.68 6.43
C SER A 58 11.53 -6.95 7.77
N GLY A 59 11.05 -8.17 8.00
CA GLY A 59 10.40 -8.59 9.25
C GLY A 59 8.89 -8.37 9.30
N VAL A 60 8.25 -7.90 8.21
CA VAL A 60 6.79 -7.75 8.18
C VAL A 60 6.12 -9.12 8.23
N SER A 61 5.36 -9.36 9.30
CA SER A 61 4.63 -10.62 9.54
C SER A 61 3.11 -10.50 9.41
N GLY A 62 2.59 -9.27 9.26
CA GLY A 62 1.17 -8.98 9.12
C GLY A 62 0.92 -7.53 8.68
N THR A 63 -0.33 -7.20 8.37
CA THR A 63 -0.73 -5.86 7.92
C THR A 63 -1.81 -5.25 8.83
N PRO A 64 -1.83 -3.91 9.00
CA PRO A 64 -0.85 -2.95 8.47
C PRO A 64 0.50 -3.02 9.22
N GLY A 65 1.58 -2.67 8.52
CA GLY A 65 2.93 -2.54 9.09
C GLY A 65 3.61 -1.32 8.48
N ASN A 66 4.23 -0.48 9.31
CA ASN A 66 4.83 0.77 8.89
C ASN A 66 6.32 0.77 9.19
N VAL A 67 7.16 1.10 8.22
CA VAL A 67 8.60 1.30 8.44
C VAL A 67 8.86 2.80 8.54
N LEU A 68 9.28 3.25 9.72
CA LEU A 68 9.69 4.63 9.97
C LEU A 68 11.20 4.72 9.80
N LEU A 69 11.66 5.53 8.86
CA LEU A 69 13.07 5.76 8.56
C LEU A 69 13.48 7.15 9.02
N ASN A 70 14.49 7.23 9.87
CA ASN A 70 15.21 8.45 10.14
C ASN A 70 16.15 8.77 8.96
N ASN A 71 15.88 9.86 8.24
CA ASN A 71 16.69 10.23 7.08
C ASN A 71 18.07 10.81 7.43
N GLU A 72 18.29 11.23 8.68
CA GLU A 72 19.58 11.76 9.15
C GLU A 72 20.50 10.65 9.66
N THR A 73 19.98 9.76 10.50
CA THR A 73 20.77 8.67 11.11
C THR A 73 20.77 7.39 10.27
N GLY A 74 19.77 7.22 9.39
CA GLY A 74 19.54 5.99 8.65
C GLY A 74 18.91 4.87 9.48
N GLU A 75 18.51 5.14 10.73
CA GLU A 75 17.86 4.17 11.60
C GLU A 75 16.43 3.90 11.15
N ALA A 76 16.01 2.63 11.13
CA ALA A 76 14.68 2.21 10.72
C ALA A 76 13.97 1.45 11.84
N VAL A 77 12.71 1.79 12.08
CA VAL A 77 11.85 1.15 13.08
C VAL A 77 10.61 0.58 12.38
N LEU A 78 10.35 -0.72 12.59
CA LEU A 78 9.11 -1.36 12.16
C LEU A 78 8.04 -1.17 13.25
N VAL A 79 6.92 -0.56 12.89
CA VAL A 79 5.71 -0.44 13.71
C VAL A 79 4.68 -1.45 13.21
N GLU A 80 4.46 -2.49 14.00
CA GLU A 80 3.56 -3.58 13.68
C GLU A 80 2.10 -3.28 14.06
N GLY A 81 1.18 -3.60 13.16
CA GLY A 81 -0.25 -3.48 13.37
C GLY A 81 -0.80 -2.05 13.21
N ALA A 82 -2.12 -1.95 13.34
CA ALA A 82 -2.81 -0.68 13.33
C ALA A 82 -2.58 0.04 14.67
N GLN A 83 -1.60 0.94 14.72
CA GLN A 83 -1.27 1.72 15.91
C GLN A 83 -1.92 3.12 15.86
N PRO A 84 -2.23 3.73 17.02
CA PRO A 84 -2.69 5.11 17.06
C PRO A 84 -1.55 6.08 16.70
N ILE A 85 -1.90 7.27 16.18
CA ILE A 85 -0.93 8.30 15.77
C ILE A 85 0.07 8.68 16.87
N SER A 86 -0.32 8.56 18.15
CA SER A 86 0.56 8.85 19.29
C SER A 86 1.79 7.95 19.36
N VAL A 87 1.68 6.68 18.91
CA VAL A 87 2.83 5.77 18.83
C VAL A 87 3.84 6.27 17.80
N PHE A 88 3.35 6.75 16.66
CA PHE A 88 4.20 7.32 15.61
C PHE A 88 4.90 8.60 16.10
N GLN A 89 4.17 9.49 16.77
CA GLN A 89 4.74 10.71 17.36
C GLN A 89 5.88 10.39 18.35
N GLN A 90 5.67 9.40 19.22
CA GLN A 90 6.70 8.96 20.17
C GLN A 90 7.97 8.40 19.52
N ILE A 91 7.86 7.81 18.33
CA ILE A 91 9.02 7.26 17.61
C ILE A 91 9.74 8.35 16.81
N LEU A 92 9.00 9.35 16.31
CA LEU A 92 9.54 10.44 15.51
C LEU A 92 10.16 11.57 16.35
N ASP A 93 9.58 11.89 17.52
CA ASP A 93 10.07 12.96 18.41
C ASP A 93 11.52 12.77 18.92
N PRO A 94 12.03 11.55 19.17
CA PRO A 94 13.44 11.32 19.49
C PRO A 94 14.38 11.32 18.28
N GLN A 95 13.84 11.38 17.07
CA GLN A 95 14.55 11.13 15.80
C GLN A 95 14.62 12.37 14.88
N MET A 96 14.02 13.49 15.27
CA MET A 96 14.20 14.83 14.67
C MET A 96 14.78 15.81 15.71
#